data_AF-W1NT19-F1
#
_entry.id   AF-W1NT19-F1
#
_cell.length_a   1.000
_cell.length_b   1.000
_cell.length_c   1.000
_cell.angle_alpha   90.00
_cell.angle_beta   90.00
_cell.angle_gamma   90.00
#
_symmetry.space_group_name_H-M   'P 1'
#
loop_
_entity.id
_entity.type
_entity.pdbx_description
1 polymer ?
#
loop_
_entity_poly.entity_id
_entity_poly.type
_entity_poly.pdbx_seq_one_letter_code
_entity_poly.pdbx_strand_id
1 'polypeptide(L)'
;MAGKYEHAKEWVKKNVTRYNYEGGVNIKYVAVGNEPFLTSYSGSFMKSTFPALQNIQKALNEAGIGDKIKATIPLNADVYNSPSDDPMPSSGDFRADIQSLMKEIVHFLNEHNCPFMVNIYPFLSLYQNKNFPVDFAFFDGGSKPINDKGDFERHWGIFRFDGKPKFEMDLSCEGREKQLVGAKNVEYLHRPR
;
A
#
# COMPACT_ATOMS: atom_id res chain seq x y z
N MET A 1 -17.50 -8.96 -9.76
CA MET A 1 -16.21 -8.60 -10.39
C MET A 1 -15.19 -9.74 -10.31
N ALA A 2 -15.03 -10.41 -9.16
CA ALA A 2 -14.04 -11.48 -9.02
C ALA A 2 -14.28 -12.72 -9.92
N GLY A 3 -15.53 -13.13 -10.15
CA GLY A 3 -15.82 -14.41 -10.82
C GLY A 3 -15.98 -14.40 -12.34
N LYS A 4 -16.08 -13.24 -13.00
CA LYS A 4 -16.24 -13.14 -14.47
C LYS A 4 -15.60 -11.85 -14.99
N TYR A 5 -14.68 -12.00 -15.94
CA TYR A 5 -13.97 -10.89 -16.58
C TYR A 5 -14.92 -9.88 -17.25
N GLU A 6 -16.00 -10.33 -17.87
CA GLU A 6 -16.98 -9.45 -18.52
C GLU A 6 -17.61 -8.43 -17.55
N HIS A 7 -17.85 -8.82 -16.29
CA HIS A 7 -18.34 -7.87 -15.29
C HIS A 7 -17.32 -6.76 -14.97
N ALA A 8 -16.02 -7.06 -15.04
CA ALA A 8 -14.99 -6.05 -14.84
C ALA A 8 -14.92 -5.08 -16.02
N LYS A 9 -15.03 -5.57 -17.26
CA LYS A 9 -15.12 -4.73 -18.46
C LYS A 9 -16.32 -3.80 -18.41
N GLU A 10 -17.50 -4.32 -18.09
CA GLU A 10 -18.72 -3.52 -17.94
C GLU A 10 -18.56 -2.47 -16.84
N TRP A 11 -17.95 -2.83 -15.71
CA TRP A 11 -17.71 -1.90 -14.62
C TRP A 11 -16.74 -0.79 -15.02
N VAL A 12 -15.61 -1.12 -15.67
CA VAL A 12 -14.64 -0.12 -16.18
C VAL A 12 -15.31 0.79 -17.20
N LYS A 13 -16.13 0.25 -18.11
CA LYS A 13 -16.88 1.04 -19.08
C LYS A 13 -17.82 2.04 -18.40
N LYS A 14 -18.58 1.59 -17.41
CA LYS A 14 -19.61 2.39 -16.75
C LYS A 14 -19.05 3.44 -15.79
N ASN A 15 -17.95 3.13 -15.10
CA ASN A 15 -17.47 3.91 -13.96
C ASN A 15 -16.12 4.61 -14.20
N VAL A 16 -15.38 4.23 -15.24
CA VAL A 16 -14.08 4.82 -15.56
C VAL A 16 -14.12 5.48 -16.93
N THR A 17 -14.25 4.70 -18.02
CA THR A 17 -14.09 5.25 -19.38
C THR A 17 -15.20 6.21 -19.76
N ARG A 18 -16.42 6.03 -19.24
CA ARG A 18 -17.53 6.99 -19.41
C ARG A 18 -17.16 8.42 -19.00
N TYR A 19 -16.24 8.59 -18.06
CA TYR A 19 -15.81 9.90 -17.55
C TYR A 19 -14.46 10.35 -18.12
N ASN A 20 -13.87 9.56 -19.02
CA ASN A 20 -12.57 9.83 -19.65
C ASN A 20 -12.77 10.55 -21.00
N TYR A 21 -13.22 11.81 -20.94
CA TYR A 21 -13.36 12.72 -22.08
C TYR A 21 -12.78 14.10 -21.72
N GLU A 22 -12.66 14.99 -22.69
CA GLU A 22 -12.13 16.35 -22.46
C GLU A 22 -13.04 17.14 -21.49
N GLY A 23 -12.47 17.63 -20.38
CA GLY A 23 -13.25 18.24 -19.28
C GLY A 23 -13.90 17.22 -18.31
N GLY A 24 -13.62 15.93 -18.48
CA GLY A 24 -14.09 14.86 -17.60
C GLY A 24 -13.29 14.71 -16.29
N VAL A 25 -13.38 13.55 -15.66
CA VAL A 25 -12.76 13.28 -14.35
C VAL A 25 -11.32 12.81 -14.54
N ASN A 26 -10.38 13.43 -13.83
CA ASN A 26 -8.99 12.98 -13.78
C ASN A 26 -8.82 11.81 -12.80
N ILE A 27 -9.16 10.61 -13.25
CA ILE A 27 -8.99 9.38 -12.46
C ILE A 27 -7.53 8.93 -12.54
N LYS A 28 -6.90 8.70 -11.39
CA LYS A 28 -5.52 8.18 -11.29
C LYS A 28 -5.48 6.68 -10.98
N TYR A 29 -6.33 6.24 -10.06
CA TYR A 29 -6.31 4.88 -9.54
C TYR A 29 -7.71 4.31 -9.38
N VAL A 30 -7.83 2.99 -9.54
CA VAL A 30 -9.02 2.22 -9.17
C VAL A 30 -8.69 1.35 -7.97
N ALA A 31 -9.31 1.64 -6.83
CA ALA A 31 -9.18 0.83 -5.62
C ALA A 31 -10.09 -0.41 -5.70
N VAL A 32 -9.49 -1.59 -5.74
CA VAL A 32 -10.19 -2.88 -5.78
C VAL A 32 -10.33 -3.43 -4.35
N GLY A 33 -11.45 -3.08 -3.71
CA GLY A 33 -11.68 -3.35 -2.29
C GLY A 33 -11.11 -2.25 -1.40
N ASN A 34 -11.26 -2.43 -0.09
CA ASN A 34 -10.65 -1.61 0.94
C ASN A 34 -10.34 -2.50 2.14
N GLU A 35 -9.05 -2.66 2.44
CA GLU A 35 -8.53 -3.48 3.54
C GLU A 35 -9.04 -4.94 3.54
N PRO A 36 -9.01 -5.65 2.40
CA PRO A 36 -9.68 -6.95 2.25
C PRO A 36 -9.06 -8.08 3.09
N PHE A 37 -7.83 -7.90 3.59
CA PHE A 37 -7.06 -8.94 4.28
C PHE A 37 -6.89 -8.67 5.79
N LEU A 38 -7.72 -7.79 6.35
CA LEU A 38 -7.83 -7.61 7.79
C LEU A 38 -8.09 -8.97 8.46
N THR A 39 -7.36 -9.24 9.54
CA THR A 39 -7.52 -10.45 10.35
C THR A 39 -8.99 -10.61 10.82
N SER A 40 -9.67 -9.49 11.11
CA SER A 40 -11.07 -9.44 11.53
C SER A 40 -12.08 -9.94 10.49
N TYR A 41 -11.69 -10.00 9.21
CA TYR A 41 -12.55 -10.53 8.15
C TYR A 41 -12.43 -12.04 7.96
N SER A 42 -11.56 -12.71 8.74
CA SER A 42 -11.42 -14.17 8.77
C SER A 42 -11.32 -14.79 7.37
N GLY A 43 -10.57 -14.13 6.47
CA GLY A 43 -10.30 -14.63 5.13
C GLY A 43 -11.42 -14.45 4.08
N SER A 44 -12.49 -13.71 4.40
CA SER A 44 -13.68 -13.54 3.52
C SER A 44 -13.36 -13.10 2.08
N PHE A 45 -12.26 -12.37 1.87
CA PHE A 45 -11.90 -11.80 0.56
C PHE A 45 -10.61 -12.39 -0.05
N MET A 46 -10.00 -13.39 0.58
CA MET A 46 -8.72 -13.98 0.14
C MET A 46 -8.77 -14.56 -1.27
N LYS A 47 -9.91 -15.15 -1.66
CA LYS A 47 -10.08 -15.82 -2.95
C LYS A 47 -10.59 -14.91 -4.07
N SER A 48 -11.07 -13.71 -3.74
CA SER A 48 -11.81 -12.86 -4.67
C SER A 48 -11.07 -11.57 -5.03
N THR A 49 -10.28 -11.03 -4.12
CA THR A 49 -9.62 -9.73 -4.30
C THR A 49 -8.59 -9.76 -5.42
N PHE A 50 -7.67 -10.74 -5.40
CA PHE A 50 -6.60 -10.78 -6.41
C PHE A 50 -7.13 -11.02 -7.84
N PRO A 51 -8.05 -11.98 -8.09
CA PRO A 51 -8.70 -12.09 -9.40
C PRO A 51 -9.45 -10.82 -9.82
N ALA A 52 -10.07 -10.09 -8.88
CA ALA A 52 -10.72 -8.83 -9.19
C ALA A 52 -9.70 -7.74 -9.60
N LEU A 53 -8.54 -7.66 -8.92
CA LEU A 53 -7.45 -6.75 -9.28
C LEU A 53 -6.96 -7.02 -10.70
N GLN A 54 -6.69 -8.29 -11.00
CA GLN A 54 -6.25 -8.73 -12.33
C GLN A 54 -7.27 -8.36 -13.41
N ASN A 55 -8.55 -8.66 -13.18
CA ASN A 55 -9.61 -8.38 -14.14
C ASN A 55 -9.80 -6.88 -14.39
N ILE A 56 -9.72 -6.04 -13.35
CA ILE A 56 -9.86 -4.59 -13.48
C ILE A 56 -8.66 -4.01 -14.23
N GLN A 57 -7.42 -4.37 -13.88
CA GLN A 57 -6.25 -3.87 -14.60
C GLN A 57 -6.28 -4.31 -16.08
N LYS A 58 -6.66 -5.56 -16.35
CA LYS A 58 -6.83 -6.04 -17.73
C LYS A 58 -7.87 -5.23 -18.50
N ALA A 59 -9.03 -4.97 -17.89
CA ALA A 59 -10.08 -4.16 -18.52
C ALA A 59 -9.64 -2.70 -18.77
N LEU A 60 -8.84 -2.10 -17.88
CA LEU A 60 -8.23 -0.78 -18.09
C LEU A 60 -7.24 -0.79 -19.26
N ASN A 61 -6.44 -1.84 -19.39
CA ASN A 61 -5.50 -2.01 -20.50
C ASN A 61 -6.24 -2.16 -21.84
N GLU A 62 -7.25 -3.02 -21.92
CA GLU A 62 -8.05 -3.23 -23.14
C GLU A 62 -8.86 -1.98 -23.55
N ALA A 63 -9.18 -1.12 -22.58
CA ALA A 63 -9.81 0.17 -22.83
C ALA A 63 -8.81 1.28 -23.28
N GLY A 64 -7.52 0.98 -23.39
CA GLY A 64 -6.48 1.92 -23.82
C GLY A 64 -6.11 3.00 -22.80
N ILE A 65 -6.53 2.85 -21.54
CA ILE A 65 -6.30 3.81 -20.46
C ILE A 65 -5.40 3.27 -19.34
N GLY A 66 -4.98 2.00 -19.44
CA GLY A 66 -4.21 1.29 -18.43
C GLY A 66 -2.83 1.85 -18.12
N ASP A 67 -2.26 2.69 -18.98
CA ASP A 67 -1.00 3.41 -18.70
C ASP A 67 -1.20 4.65 -17.83
N LYS A 68 -2.40 5.23 -17.86
CA LYS A 68 -2.75 6.45 -17.11
C LYS A 68 -3.48 6.13 -15.81
N ILE A 69 -4.30 5.07 -15.84
CA ILE A 69 -5.17 4.66 -14.74
C ILE A 69 -4.76 3.26 -14.31
N LYS A 70 -4.27 3.14 -13.07
CA LYS A 70 -3.78 1.86 -12.51
C LYS A 70 -4.73 1.32 -11.44
N ALA A 71 -4.94 0.02 -11.41
CA ALA A 71 -5.66 -0.65 -10.34
C ALA A 71 -4.72 -0.90 -9.15
N THR A 72 -5.24 -0.82 -7.93
CA THR A 72 -4.51 -1.15 -6.70
C THR A 72 -5.47 -1.70 -5.64
N ILE A 73 -4.92 -2.16 -4.52
CA ILE A 73 -5.68 -2.57 -3.34
C ILE A 73 -5.22 -1.68 -2.19
N PRO A 74 -6.10 -0.84 -1.61
CA PRO A 74 -5.81 -0.20 -0.34
C PRO A 74 -5.74 -1.25 0.76
N LEU A 75 -4.56 -1.45 1.33
CA LEU A 75 -4.32 -2.45 2.39
C LEU A 75 -4.26 -1.76 3.75
N ASN A 76 -4.68 -2.45 4.81
CA ASN A 76 -4.37 -1.99 6.17
C ASN A 76 -2.92 -2.36 6.51
N ALA A 77 -2.28 -1.62 7.44
CA ALA A 77 -0.97 -2.00 7.97
C ALA A 77 -0.94 -3.38 8.65
N ASP A 78 -2.09 -3.94 9.06
CA ASP A 78 -2.26 -5.31 9.58
C ASP A 78 -1.76 -6.43 8.63
N VAL A 79 -1.51 -6.13 7.36
CA VAL A 79 -1.00 -7.13 6.40
C VAL A 79 0.47 -7.47 6.60
N TYR A 80 1.21 -6.67 7.38
CA TYR A 80 2.61 -6.92 7.71
C TYR A 80 2.86 -6.73 9.21
N ASN A 81 3.88 -7.41 9.71
CA ASN A 81 4.33 -7.30 11.09
C ASN A 81 5.83 -7.52 11.19
N SER A 82 6.44 -7.00 12.25
CA SER A 82 7.79 -7.38 12.64
C SER A 82 7.74 -8.61 13.57
N PRO A 83 8.73 -9.50 13.54
CA PRO A 83 8.91 -10.57 14.51
C PRO A 83 8.93 -10.03 15.94
N SER A 84 8.43 -10.80 16.92
CA SER A 84 8.39 -10.34 18.31
C SER A 84 9.77 -10.27 18.98
N ASP A 85 10.74 -11.01 18.45
CA ASP A 85 12.15 -11.04 18.86
C ASP A 85 13.01 -9.99 18.14
N ASP A 86 12.56 -9.44 17.02
CA ASP A 86 13.16 -8.28 16.34
C ASP A 86 12.06 -7.30 15.87
N PRO A 87 11.44 -6.52 16.79
CA PRO A 87 10.28 -5.67 16.52
C PRO A 87 10.68 -4.35 15.84
N MET A 88 11.53 -4.45 14.82
CA MET A 88 12.08 -3.33 14.06
C MET A 88 11.45 -3.26 12.66
N PRO A 89 11.26 -2.05 12.10
CA PRO A 89 10.75 -1.89 10.73
C PRO A 89 11.54 -2.66 9.66
N SER A 90 12.88 -2.71 9.77
CA SER A 90 13.76 -3.44 8.83
C SER A 90 13.52 -4.94 8.80
N SER A 91 12.95 -5.48 9.87
CA SER A 91 12.60 -6.90 10.01
C SER A 91 11.14 -7.18 9.69
N GLY A 92 10.40 -6.19 9.18
CA GLY A 92 9.00 -6.34 8.78
C GLY A 92 8.83 -7.31 7.61
N ASP A 93 7.83 -8.18 7.72
CA ASP A 93 7.44 -9.13 6.66
C ASP A 93 5.91 -9.17 6.57
N PHE A 94 5.37 -9.66 5.45
CA PHE A 94 3.95 -9.96 5.36
C PHE A 94 3.56 -11.04 6.36
N ARG A 95 2.35 -10.90 6.91
CA ARG A 95 1.82 -11.86 7.87
C ARG A 95 1.78 -13.27 7.26
N ALA A 96 2.22 -14.27 8.02
CA ALA A 96 2.51 -15.61 7.50
C ALA A 96 1.32 -16.30 6.80
N ASP A 97 0.09 -16.06 7.26
CA ASP A 97 -1.15 -16.62 6.70
C ASP A 97 -1.50 -16.06 5.31
N ILE A 98 -1.00 -14.87 4.95
CA ILE A 98 -1.27 -14.21 3.68
C ILE A 98 -0.01 -13.93 2.85
N GLN A 99 1.18 -14.28 3.35
CA GLN A 99 2.46 -13.94 2.74
C GLN A 99 2.54 -14.35 1.26
N SER A 100 2.16 -15.59 0.93
CA SER A 100 2.19 -16.07 -0.46
C SER A 100 1.27 -15.24 -1.38
N LEU A 101 0.05 -14.93 -0.93
CA LEU A 101 -0.89 -14.11 -1.69
C LEU A 101 -0.36 -12.68 -1.86
N MET A 102 0.23 -12.11 -0.81
CA MET A 102 0.80 -10.76 -0.86
C MET A 102 1.97 -10.68 -1.84
N LYS A 103 2.85 -11.70 -1.88
CA LYS A 103 3.93 -11.80 -2.87
C LYS A 103 3.37 -11.84 -4.31
N GLU A 104 2.34 -12.64 -4.57
CA GLU A 104 1.68 -12.69 -5.88
C GLU A 104 1.08 -11.33 -6.27
N ILE A 105 0.41 -10.66 -5.33
CA ILE A 105 -0.18 -9.33 -5.56
C ILE A 105 0.93 -8.31 -5.87
N VAL A 106 2.00 -8.27 -5.09
CA VAL A 106 3.10 -7.31 -5.32
C VAL A 106 3.80 -7.58 -6.64
N HIS A 107 4.04 -8.86 -6.97
CA HIS A 107 4.62 -9.23 -8.26
C HIS A 107 3.76 -8.70 -9.42
N PHE A 108 2.46 -8.95 -9.37
CA PHE A 108 1.49 -8.43 -10.35
C PHE A 108 1.50 -6.89 -10.43
N LEU A 109 1.50 -6.21 -9.28
CA LEU A 109 1.54 -4.75 -9.25
C LEU A 109 2.82 -4.22 -9.91
N ASN A 110 3.96 -4.86 -9.63
CA ASN A 110 5.24 -4.50 -10.24
C ASN A 110 5.25 -4.76 -11.76
N GLU A 111 4.76 -5.90 -12.23
CA GLU A 111 4.67 -6.23 -13.67
C GLU A 111 3.81 -5.22 -14.44
N HIS A 112 2.75 -4.68 -13.81
CA HIS A 112 1.83 -3.75 -14.45
C HIS A 112 2.11 -2.27 -14.17
N ASN A 113 3.20 -1.94 -13.46
CA ASN A 113 3.52 -0.59 -13.00
C ASN A 113 2.38 0.05 -12.18
N CYS A 114 1.72 -0.77 -11.37
CA CYS A 114 0.68 -0.34 -10.43
C CYS A 114 1.29 -0.02 -9.06
N PRO A 115 0.73 0.94 -8.31
CA PRO A 115 1.23 1.25 -6.97
C PRO A 115 0.79 0.20 -5.95
N PHE A 116 1.62 -0.01 -4.94
CA PHE A 116 1.24 -0.63 -3.68
C PHE A 116 0.67 0.44 -2.74
N MET A 117 -0.52 0.21 -2.16
CA MET A 117 -1.23 1.20 -1.36
C MET A 117 -1.51 0.67 0.05
N VAL A 118 -1.18 1.47 1.07
CA VAL A 118 -1.40 1.13 2.47
C VAL A 118 -2.05 2.31 3.19
N ASN A 119 -3.12 2.03 3.92
CA ASN A 119 -3.71 2.92 4.89
C ASN A 119 -2.92 2.80 6.21
N ILE A 120 -2.33 3.91 6.66
CA ILE A 120 -1.49 3.96 7.86
C ILE A 120 -2.19 4.85 8.89
N TYR A 121 -2.44 4.30 10.08
CA TYR A 121 -3.13 4.98 11.17
C TYR A 121 -2.31 4.90 12.47
N PRO A 122 -1.33 5.80 12.69
CA PRO A 122 -0.46 5.74 13.87
C PRO A 122 -1.21 5.78 15.20
N PHE A 123 -2.37 6.44 15.24
CA PHE A 123 -3.20 6.51 16.44
C PHE A 123 -3.78 5.15 16.86
N LEU A 124 -3.92 4.17 15.95
CA LEU A 124 -4.38 2.84 16.33
C LEU A 124 -3.40 2.15 17.29
N SER A 125 -2.11 2.45 17.17
CA SER A 125 -1.08 1.92 18.06
C SER A 125 -1.26 2.38 19.52
N LEU A 126 -1.88 3.55 19.76
CA LEU A 126 -2.21 4.03 21.10
C LEU A 126 -3.29 3.18 21.78
N TYR A 127 -4.24 2.64 21.01
CA TYR A 127 -5.28 1.75 21.52
C TYR A 127 -4.77 0.32 21.71
N GLN A 128 -3.82 -0.12 20.88
CA GLN A 128 -3.28 -1.48 20.89
C GLN A 128 -2.17 -1.67 21.93
N ASN A 129 -1.39 -0.62 22.24
CA ASN A 129 -0.29 -0.68 23.18
C ASN A 129 -0.32 0.55 24.11
N LYS A 130 -0.65 0.31 25.39
CA LYS A 130 -0.70 1.37 26.43
C LYS A 130 0.64 2.07 26.66
N ASN A 131 1.75 1.42 26.30
CA ASN A 131 3.10 1.97 26.43
C ASN A 131 3.58 2.63 25.13
N PHE A 132 2.72 2.74 24.11
CA PHE A 132 3.07 3.42 22.88
C PHE A 132 3.29 4.92 23.14
N PRO A 133 4.40 5.50 22.69
CA PRO A 133 4.69 6.91 22.93
C PRO A 133 3.70 7.81 22.18
N VAL A 134 2.91 8.60 22.93
CA VAL A 134 1.88 9.50 22.38
C VAL A 134 2.48 10.50 21.39
N ASP A 135 3.58 11.16 21.75
CA ASP A 135 4.24 12.15 20.90
C ASP A 135 4.75 11.54 19.58
N PHE A 136 4.89 10.21 19.51
CA PHE A 136 5.31 9.50 18.30
C PHE A 136 4.14 9.34 17.33
N ALA A 137 2.93 9.09 17.83
CA ALA A 137 1.73 9.00 17.01
C ALA A 137 1.35 10.34 16.38
N PHE A 138 1.61 11.45 17.08
CA PHE A 138 1.27 12.81 16.65
C PHE A 138 2.45 13.59 16.05
N PHE A 139 3.63 12.98 15.98
CA PHE A 139 4.86 13.61 15.46
C PHE A 139 5.28 14.87 16.24
N ASP A 140 4.99 14.96 17.54
CA ASP A 140 5.26 16.14 18.37
C ASP A 140 6.73 16.27 18.79
N GLY A 141 7.57 15.30 18.43
CA GLY A 141 9.03 15.39 18.56
C GLY A 141 9.58 15.11 19.96
N GLY A 142 8.72 14.87 20.96
CA GLY A 142 9.11 14.44 22.31
C GLY A 142 9.53 12.98 22.41
N SER A 143 9.23 12.16 21.40
CA SER A 143 9.58 10.74 21.37
C SER A 143 11.00 10.48 20.92
N LYS A 144 11.66 9.53 21.60
CA LYS A 144 12.95 9.01 21.14
C LYS A 144 12.74 8.22 19.85
N PRO A 145 13.53 8.48 18.79
CA PRO A 145 13.49 7.67 17.57
C PRO A 145 13.95 6.24 17.86
N ILE A 146 13.50 5.30 17.04
CA ILE A 146 13.94 3.90 17.06
C ILE A 146 15.24 3.81 16.24
N ASN A 147 16.26 3.15 16.79
CA ASN A 147 17.49 2.84 16.07
C ASN A 147 17.32 1.48 15.37
N ASP A 148 17.20 1.51 14.05
CA ASP A 148 16.93 0.35 13.20
C ASP A 148 18.05 0.14 12.17
N LYS A 149 19.23 -0.27 12.66
CA LYS A 149 20.41 -0.67 11.86
C LYS A 149 20.94 0.41 10.88
N GLY A 150 20.59 1.70 11.07
CA GLY A 150 20.99 2.83 10.21
C GLY A 150 20.98 4.19 10.91
N ASP A 151 21.29 5.27 10.17
CA ASP A 151 21.38 6.62 10.72
C ASP A 151 20.06 7.12 11.35
N PHE A 152 20.18 7.79 12.50
CA PHE A 152 19.09 8.34 13.31
C PHE A 152 18.02 9.07 12.49
N GLU A 153 16.73 8.69 12.61
CA GLU A 153 15.63 9.52 12.08
C GLU A 153 14.38 9.59 12.98
N ARG A 154 13.82 10.80 13.06
CA ARG A 154 12.71 11.21 13.96
C ARG A 154 11.31 10.76 13.51
N HIS A 155 11.17 9.98 12.43
CA HIS A 155 9.86 9.69 11.82
C HIS A 155 9.76 8.22 11.38
N TRP A 156 8.64 7.59 11.69
CA TRP A 156 8.28 6.26 11.19
C TRP A 156 7.96 6.33 9.68
N GLY A 157 8.45 5.35 8.92
CA GLY A 157 8.03 5.08 7.55
C GLY A 157 9.19 4.56 6.70
N ILE A 158 8.87 3.95 5.57
CA ILE A 158 9.87 3.52 4.57
C ILE A 158 10.34 4.67 3.67
N PHE A 159 9.75 5.88 3.82
CA PHE A 159 10.11 7.09 3.07
C PHE A 159 10.49 8.24 4.01
N ARG A 160 11.47 9.05 3.60
CA ARG A 160 11.84 10.34 4.21
C ARG A 160 10.74 11.36 3.99
N PHE A 161 10.83 12.50 4.68
CA PHE A 161 9.87 13.60 4.55
C PHE A 161 9.79 14.19 3.13
N ASP A 162 10.82 13.97 2.30
CA ASP A 162 10.87 14.39 0.89
C ASP A 162 10.42 13.28 -0.09
N GLY A 163 9.87 12.18 0.41
CA GLY A 163 9.40 11.06 -0.41
C GLY A 163 10.49 10.11 -0.90
N LYS A 164 11.77 10.29 -0.54
CA LYS A 164 12.82 9.33 -0.89
C LYS A 164 12.76 8.07 -0.01
N PRO A 165 12.99 6.87 -0.55
CA PRO A 165 13.08 5.66 0.26
C PRO A 165 14.18 5.77 1.32
N LYS A 166 13.91 5.26 2.52
CA LYS A 166 14.89 5.20 3.62
C LYS A 166 15.76 3.95 3.56
N PHE A 167 15.12 2.83 3.24
CA PHE A 167 15.71 1.51 3.28
C PHE A 167 15.63 0.87 1.91
N GLU A 168 16.59 0.00 1.61
CA GLU A 168 16.39 -1.01 0.59
C GLU A 168 15.30 -1.96 1.08
N MET A 169 14.34 -2.24 0.21
CA MET A 169 13.21 -3.08 0.57
C MET A 169 12.81 -3.91 -0.64
N ASP A 170 12.96 -5.22 -0.51
CA ASP A 170 12.55 -6.15 -1.53
C ASP A 170 11.09 -6.55 -1.35
N LEU A 171 10.20 -5.76 -1.94
CA LEU A 171 8.77 -6.12 -1.95
C LEU A 171 8.50 -7.39 -2.80
N SER A 172 9.45 -7.86 -3.61
CA SER A 172 9.31 -9.16 -4.31
C SER A 172 9.61 -10.35 -3.41
N CYS A 173 10.24 -10.13 -2.25
CA CYS A 173 10.65 -11.15 -1.29
C CYS A 173 11.51 -12.27 -1.92
N GLU A 174 12.35 -11.90 -2.88
CA GLU A 174 13.32 -12.78 -3.56
C GLU A 174 14.74 -12.62 -3.00
N GLY A 175 14.90 -11.82 -1.93
CA GLY A 175 16.19 -11.57 -1.28
C GLY A 175 17.07 -10.60 -2.08
N ARG A 176 16.48 -9.72 -2.87
CA ARG A 176 17.21 -8.76 -3.71
C ARG A 176 17.52 -7.47 -2.93
N GLU A 177 18.75 -6.98 -3.01
CA GLU A 177 19.06 -5.61 -2.60
C GLU A 177 18.50 -4.64 -3.65
N LYS A 178 17.33 -4.04 -3.36
CA LYS A 178 16.64 -3.12 -4.27
C LYS A 178 16.09 -1.91 -3.53
N GLN A 179 16.45 -0.73 -4.01
CA GLN A 179 15.89 0.53 -3.53
C GLN A 179 14.47 0.74 -4.10
N LEU A 180 13.53 1.16 -3.24
CA LEU A 180 12.17 1.51 -3.68
C LEU A 180 12.20 2.72 -4.63
N VAL A 181 11.12 2.94 -5.39
CA VAL A 181 10.96 4.18 -6.15
C VAL A 181 10.45 5.26 -5.21
N GLY A 182 11.07 6.44 -5.24
CA GLY A 182 10.63 7.60 -4.44
C GLY A 182 9.19 8.02 -4.75
N ALA A 183 8.47 8.41 -3.70
CA ALA A 183 7.14 8.99 -3.83
C ALA A 183 7.20 10.28 -4.67
N LYS A 184 6.27 10.42 -5.60
CA LYS A 184 6.18 11.59 -6.50
C LYS A 184 5.20 12.61 -5.91
N ASN A 185 5.48 13.90 -6.15
CA ASN A 185 4.65 15.04 -5.73
C ASN A 185 4.51 15.17 -4.21
N VAL A 186 5.58 14.92 -3.46
CA VAL A 186 5.61 15.17 -2.02
C VAL A 186 5.90 16.65 -1.78
N GLU A 187 4.85 17.42 -1.49
CA GLU A 187 4.97 18.82 -1.05
C GLU A 187 4.93 18.88 0.48
N TYR A 188 5.96 19.47 1.08
CA TYR A 188 6.01 19.66 2.53
C TYR A 188 5.27 20.93 2.93
N LEU A 189 4.23 20.77 3.75
CA LEU A 189 3.57 21.89 4.40
C LEU A 189 4.39 22.29 5.64
N HIS A 190 4.91 23.52 5.64
CA HIS A 190 5.56 24.08 6.82
C HIS A 190 4.58 24.08 8.00
N ARG A 191 5.04 23.61 9.17
CA ARG A 191 4.29 23.78 10.42
C ARG A 191 4.02 25.28 10.63
N PRO A 192 2.76 25.70 10.80
CA PRO A 192 2.46 27.02 11.34
C PRO A 192 3.16 27.12 12.70
N ARG A 193 3.85 28.23 12.94
CA ARG A 193 4.42 28.53 14.26
C ARG A 193 3.32 28.80 15.26
#